data_AF-A0A957YR42-F1
#
_entry.id   AF-A0A957YR42-F1
#
_cell.length_a   1.000
_cell.length_b   1.000
_cell.length_c   1.000
_cell.angle_alpha   90.00
_cell.angle_beta   90.00
_cell.angle_gamma   90.00
#
_symmetry.space_group_name_H-M   'P 1'
#
loop_
_entity.id
_entity.type
_entity.pdbx_description
1 polymer ?
#
loop_
_entity_poly.entity_id
_entity_poly.type
_entity_poly.pdbx_seq_one_letter_code
_entity_poly.pdbx_strand_id
1 'polypeptide(L)'
;MTFPRISIDNVLRILLALSQYPILSGRIRHRMRKLLFTRGIVRKETFDEEVKRKAVESQAIEGIKDPLAEETNEVWQMRLTRVKDSLTDFYFAYNLPYSEFEDLVRTILAERGSIEADVVWVNPELAPQDLLFEQAEMIESMPAEEKKKYEARLQAIIAVLIRTMISDQLRYIRIARKWFTVGDLREISRRKIGG
;
A
#
# COMPACT_ATOMS: atom_id res chain seq x y z
N MET A 1 23.83 -19.36 -1.99
CA MET A 1 23.41 -18.23 -1.13
C MET A 1 22.04 -17.77 -1.62
N THR A 2 20.98 -18.01 -0.84
CA THR A 2 19.64 -17.53 -1.14
C THR A 2 19.56 -16.07 -0.73
N PHE A 3 19.53 -15.15 -1.69
CA PHE A 3 19.11 -13.78 -1.43
C PHE A 3 17.76 -13.83 -0.69
N PRO A 4 17.56 -13.11 0.42
CA PRO A 4 16.24 -13.00 1.00
C PRO A 4 15.31 -12.52 -0.11
N ARG A 5 14.25 -13.30 -0.40
CA ARG A 5 13.25 -12.91 -1.40
C ARG A 5 12.69 -11.58 -0.94
N ILE A 6 13.05 -10.52 -1.65
CA ILE A 6 12.38 -9.23 -1.58
C ILE A 6 10.90 -9.54 -1.78
N SER A 7 10.06 -9.34 -0.78
CA SER A 7 8.62 -9.31 -1.03
C SER A 7 8.35 -7.95 -1.67
N ILE A 8 8.37 -7.90 -3.00
CA ILE A 8 7.81 -6.78 -3.78
C ILE A 8 6.41 -6.43 -3.23
N ASP A 9 5.72 -7.43 -2.67
CA ASP A 9 4.44 -7.29 -1.99
C ASP A 9 4.49 -6.36 -0.78
N ASN A 10 5.53 -6.34 0.06
CA ASN A 10 5.55 -5.44 1.23
C ASN A 10 5.62 -3.97 0.83
N VAL A 11 6.49 -3.62 -0.13
CA VAL A 11 6.58 -2.25 -0.65
C VAL A 11 5.24 -1.82 -1.22
N LEU A 12 4.66 -2.69 -2.06
CA LEU A 12 3.40 -2.41 -2.72
C LEU A 12 2.23 -2.33 -1.72
N ARG A 13 2.17 -3.22 -0.72
CA ARG A 13 1.17 -3.19 0.35
C ARG A 13 1.23 -1.88 1.12
N ILE A 14 2.42 -1.42 1.51
CA ILE A 14 2.60 -0.14 2.21
C ILE A 14 2.13 1.04 1.34
N LEU A 15 2.54 1.08 0.07
CA LEU A 15 2.12 2.15 -0.86
C LEU A 15 0.60 2.18 -1.04
N LEU A 16 -0.02 1.01 -1.27
CA LEU A 16 -1.47 0.88 -1.43
C LEU A 16 -2.20 1.27 -0.14
N ALA A 17 -1.73 0.81 1.02
CA ALA A 17 -2.31 1.18 2.30
C ALA A 17 -2.21 2.70 2.55
N LEU A 18 -1.05 3.31 2.34
CA LEU A 18 -0.86 4.75 2.54
C LEU A 18 -1.75 5.58 1.60
N SER A 19 -2.02 5.10 0.38
CA SER A 19 -2.92 5.76 -0.58
C SER A 19 -4.36 5.89 -0.06
N GLN A 20 -4.79 4.99 0.82
CA GLN A 20 -6.12 4.99 1.44
C GLN A 20 -6.24 6.04 2.57
N TYR A 21 -5.12 6.62 2.98
CA TYR A 21 -5.03 7.59 4.06
C TYR A 21 -4.40 8.90 3.54
N PRO A 22 -5.00 9.60 2.56
CA PRO A 22 -4.34 10.72 1.87
C PRO A 22 -3.85 11.81 2.84
N ILE A 23 -4.66 12.16 3.84
CA ILE A 23 -4.30 13.18 4.84
C ILE A 23 -3.44 12.59 5.97
N LEU A 24 -3.72 11.36 6.39
CA LEU A 24 -3.04 10.72 7.53
C LEU A 24 -1.66 10.14 7.16
N SER A 25 -1.40 9.88 5.89
CA SER A 25 -0.15 9.32 5.37
C SER A 25 1.08 10.10 5.83
N GLY A 26 1.01 11.43 5.88
CA GLY A 26 2.10 12.27 6.39
C GLY A 26 2.42 12.00 7.87
N ARG A 27 1.38 11.81 8.70
CA ARG A 27 1.55 11.46 10.14
C ARG A 27 2.05 10.03 10.31
N ILE A 28 1.54 9.09 9.51
CA ILE A 28 1.98 7.69 9.47
C ILE A 28 3.47 7.64 9.14
N ARG A 29 3.91 8.28 8.05
CA ARG A 29 5.32 8.35 7.66
C ARG A 29 6.20 9.06 8.69
N HIS A 30 5.70 10.08 9.37
CA HIS A 30 6.44 10.71 10.46
C HIS A 30 6.72 9.71 11.60
N ARG A 31 5.71 8.91 12.00
CA ARG A 31 5.89 7.86 13.01
C ARG A 31 6.80 6.74 12.51
N MET A 32 6.68 6.33 11.25
CA MET A 32 7.57 5.35 10.61
C MET A 32 9.03 5.81 10.71
N ARG A 33 9.34 7.06 10.32
CA ARG A 33 10.70 7.62 10.46
C ARG A 33 11.20 7.60 11.90
N LYS A 34 10.36 8.00 12.85
CA LYS A 34 10.72 7.97 14.28
C LYS A 34 11.10 6.55 14.70
N LEU A 35 10.33 5.53 14.27
CA LEU A 35 10.62 4.13 14.55
C LEU A 35 11.95 3.68 13.92
N LEU A 36 12.18 4.01 12.65
CA LEU A 36 13.43 3.71 11.93
C LEU A 36 14.65 4.28 12.66
N PHE A 37 14.58 5.53 13.10
CA PHE A 37 15.67 6.17 13.84
C PHE A 37 15.87 5.58 15.24
N THR A 38 14.77 5.29 15.95
CA THR A 38 14.83 4.75 17.32
C THR A 38 15.40 3.34 17.34
N ARG A 39 15.08 2.52 16.34
CA ARG A 39 15.63 1.17 16.17
C ARG A 39 17.05 1.17 15.58
N GLY A 40 17.60 2.33 15.23
CA GLY A 40 18.94 2.44 14.65
C GLY A 40 19.06 1.85 13.24
N ILE A 41 17.94 1.66 12.53
CA ILE A 41 17.94 1.14 11.14
C ILE A 41 18.67 2.11 10.21
N VAL A 42 18.45 3.40 10.43
CA VAL A 42 19.17 4.48 9.75
C VAL A 42 19.34 5.63 10.73
N ARG A 43 20.49 6.32 10.69
CA ARG A 43 20.72 7.53 11.47
C ARG A 43 20.02 8.71 10.81
N LYS A 44 19.54 9.66 11.60
CA LYS A 44 18.82 10.83 11.09
C LYS A 44 19.67 11.63 10.11
N GLU A 45 20.93 11.85 10.44
CA GLU A 45 21.88 12.64 9.65
C GLU A 45 22.13 11.98 8.29
N THR A 46 22.42 10.69 8.29
CA THR A 46 22.63 9.89 7.07
C THR A 46 21.37 9.84 6.21
N PHE A 47 20.20 9.73 6.83
CA PHE A 47 18.92 9.75 6.12
C PHE A 47 18.67 11.11 5.47
N ASP A 48 18.89 12.21 6.18
CA ASP A 48 18.70 13.57 5.66
C ASP A 48 19.69 13.90 4.53
N GLU A 49 20.93 13.41 4.62
CA GLU A 49 21.93 13.48 3.54
C GLU A 49 21.49 12.71 2.30
N GLU A 50 20.97 11.49 2.49
CA GLU A 50 20.47 10.66 1.38
C GLU A 50 19.26 11.30 0.70
N VAL A 51 18.34 11.89 1.48
CA VAL A 51 17.20 12.65 0.95
C VAL A 51 17.67 13.77 0.03
N LYS A 52 18.65 14.57 0.46
CA LYS A 52 19.19 15.66 -0.36
C LYS A 52 19.83 15.13 -1.64
N ARG A 53 20.66 14.09 -1.53
CA ARG A 53 21.31 13.46 -2.68
C ARG A 53 20.29 12.96 -3.70
N LYS A 54 19.29 12.19 -3.26
CA LYS A 54 18.23 11.67 -4.15
C LYS A 54 17.33 12.76 -4.72
N ALA A 55 17.14 13.87 -4.00
CA ALA A 55 16.44 15.02 -4.55
C ALA A 55 17.21 15.64 -5.72
N VAL A 56 18.52 15.81 -5.61
CA VAL A 56 19.37 16.28 -6.73
C VAL A 56 19.36 15.27 -7.89
N GLU A 57 19.46 13.96 -7.61
CA GLU A 57 19.33 12.92 -8.64
C GLU A 57 17.98 13.02 -9.38
N SER A 58 16.88 13.29 -8.66
CA SER A 58 15.55 13.45 -9.27
C SER A 58 15.43 14.69 -10.16
N GLN A 59 16.10 15.79 -9.82
CA GLN A 59 16.15 16.98 -10.68
C GLN A 59 16.80 16.65 -12.02
N ALA A 60 17.92 15.91 -11.99
CA ALA A 60 18.61 15.49 -13.20
C ALA A 60 17.75 14.56 -14.08
N ILE A 61 16.98 13.65 -13.47
CA ILE A 61 16.03 12.78 -14.18
C ILE A 61 14.91 13.60 -14.83
N GLU A 62 14.44 14.65 -14.17
CA GLU A 62 13.43 15.58 -14.69
C GLU A 62 14.00 16.59 -15.70
N GLY A 63 15.30 16.51 -16.01
CA GLY A 63 15.95 17.33 -17.04
C GLY A 63 16.35 18.74 -16.58
N ILE A 64 16.30 19.02 -15.28
CA ILE A 64 16.74 20.29 -14.70
C ILE A 64 18.27 20.36 -14.79
N LYS A 65 18.79 21.35 -15.51
CA LYS A 65 20.24 21.50 -15.76
C LYS A 65 20.90 22.46 -14.79
N ASP A 66 20.19 23.51 -14.40
CA ASP A 66 20.57 24.44 -13.34
C ASP A 66 19.56 24.41 -12.17
N PRO A 67 19.81 23.54 -11.16
CA PRO A 67 18.94 23.39 -9.99
C PRO A 67 18.62 24.68 -9.21
N LEU A 68 19.50 25.68 -9.24
CA LEU A 68 19.34 26.90 -8.44
C LEU A 68 18.59 28.00 -9.21
N ALA A 69 18.60 27.95 -10.54
CA ALA A 69 17.90 28.92 -11.39
C ALA A 69 16.54 28.40 -11.89
N GLU A 70 16.43 27.10 -12.17
CA GLU A 70 15.26 26.50 -12.79
C GLU A 70 14.19 26.02 -11.79
N GLU A 71 14.53 25.90 -10.50
CA GLU A 71 13.61 25.46 -9.44
C GLU A 71 13.48 26.49 -8.32
N THR A 72 12.23 26.84 -7.96
CA THR A 72 11.98 27.73 -6.82
C THR A 72 12.23 27.02 -5.49
N ASN A 73 12.49 27.78 -4.43
CA ASN A 73 12.66 27.19 -3.09
C ASN A 73 11.40 26.41 -2.63
N GLU A 74 10.18 26.84 -2.98
CA GLU A 74 8.98 26.08 -2.61
C GLU A 74 8.94 24.70 -3.29
N VAL A 75 9.29 24.64 -4.58
CA VAL A 75 9.34 23.39 -5.34
C VAL A 75 10.44 22.48 -4.79
N TRP A 76 11.61 23.03 -4.44
CA TRP A 76 12.68 22.28 -3.80
C TRP A 76 12.27 21.69 -2.43
N GLN A 77 11.60 22.46 -1.58
CA GLN A 77 11.09 21.94 -0.28
C GLN A 77 10.03 20.85 -0.49
N MET A 78 9.17 21.01 -1.49
CA MET A 78 8.19 19.99 -1.87
C MET A 78 8.88 18.72 -2.37
N ARG A 79 9.91 18.85 -3.21
CA ARG A 79 10.73 17.73 -3.72
C ARG A 79 11.39 16.98 -2.57
N LEU A 80 12.08 17.68 -1.67
CA LEU A 80 12.69 17.08 -0.47
C LEU A 80 11.66 16.31 0.35
N THR A 81 10.45 16.86 0.52
CA THR A 81 9.38 16.19 1.25
C THR A 81 8.92 14.91 0.56
N ARG A 82 8.71 14.93 -0.77
CA ARG A 82 8.32 13.75 -1.55
C ARG A 82 9.39 12.65 -1.54
N VAL A 83 10.65 13.03 -1.72
CA VAL A 83 11.80 12.10 -1.67
C VAL A 83 11.93 11.49 -0.28
N LYS A 84 11.79 12.31 0.76
CA LYS A 84 11.81 11.85 2.16
C LYS A 84 10.70 10.85 2.46
N ASP A 85 9.50 11.09 1.94
CA ASP A 85 8.38 10.17 2.12
C ASP A 85 8.62 8.85 1.36
N SER A 86 9.06 8.90 0.10
CA SER A 86 9.42 7.71 -0.68
C SER A 86 10.53 6.89 -0.02
N LEU A 87 11.59 7.55 0.47
CA LEU A 87 12.66 6.89 1.23
C LEU A 87 12.16 6.27 2.53
N THR A 88 11.23 6.93 3.22
CA THR A 88 10.62 6.37 4.44
C THR A 88 9.91 5.06 4.13
N ASP A 89 9.09 5.06 3.08
CA ASP A 89 8.33 3.88 2.66
C ASP A 89 9.29 2.75 2.26
N PHE A 90 10.37 3.07 1.53
CA PHE A 90 11.44 2.12 1.19
C PHE A 90 12.12 1.54 2.44
N TYR A 91 12.68 2.38 3.32
CA TYR A 91 13.39 1.87 4.49
C TYR A 91 12.48 1.02 5.38
N PHE A 92 11.22 1.40 5.54
CA PHE A 92 10.28 0.61 6.32
C PHE A 92 10.01 -0.74 5.66
N ALA A 93 9.64 -0.76 4.38
CA ALA A 93 9.29 -1.99 3.67
C ALA A 93 10.44 -3.02 3.60
N TYR A 94 11.68 -2.56 3.54
CA TYR A 94 12.86 -3.43 3.40
C TYR A 94 13.48 -3.86 4.73
N ASN A 95 13.18 -3.17 5.84
CA ASN A 95 13.81 -3.45 7.13
C ASN A 95 12.83 -3.92 8.21
N LEU A 96 11.52 -3.78 7.99
CA LEU A 96 10.48 -4.11 8.97
C LEU A 96 9.37 -4.98 8.32
N PRO A 97 8.78 -5.92 9.07
CA PRO A 97 7.65 -6.71 8.60
C PRO A 97 6.40 -5.82 8.43
N TYR A 98 5.49 -6.23 7.54
CA TYR A 98 4.26 -5.48 7.27
C TYR A 98 3.36 -5.33 8.52
N SER A 99 3.36 -6.30 9.43
CA SER A 99 2.60 -6.22 10.69
C SER A 99 2.96 -5.00 11.53
N GLU A 100 4.23 -4.58 11.56
CA GLU A 100 4.67 -3.37 12.28
C GLU A 100 4.09 -2.09 11.67
N PHE A 101 3.91 -2.08 10.34
CA PHE A 101 3.21 -0.99 9.67
C PHE A 101 1.73 -0.99 10.04
N GLU A 102 1.07 -2.15 10.04
CA GLU A 102 -0.33 -2.26 10.42
C GLU A 102 -0.58 -1.78 11.85
N ASP A 103 0.23 -2.22 12.81
CA ASP A 103 0.13 -1.81 14.22
C ASP A 103 0.30 -0.29 14.39
N LEU A 104 1.23 0.30 13.63
CA LEU A 104 1.45 1.74 13.62
C LEU A 104 0.24 2.48 13.07
N VAL A 105 -0.37 2.00 11.99
CA VAL A 105 -1.58 2.59 11.41
C VAL A 105 -2.76 2.46 12.38
N ARG A 106 -2.98 1.27 12.96
CA ARG A 106 -4.01 1.03 13.99
C ARG A 106 -3.89 2.01 15.15
N THR A 107 -2.66 2.18 15.66
CA THR A 107 -2.39 3.12 16.77
C THR A 107 -2.77 4.56 16.41
N ILE A 108 -2.41 5.02 15.21
CA ILE A 108 -2.73 6.38 14.76
C ILE A 108 -4.23 6.59 14.54
N LEU A 109 -4.94 5.56 14.07
CA LEU A 109 -6.39 5.61 13.90
C LEU A 109 -7.13 5.60 15.24
N ALA A 110 -6.65 4.81 16.20
CA ALA A 110 -7.16 4.79 17.57
C ALA A 110 -6.96 6.16 18.26
N GLU A 111 -5.81 6.82 18.06
CA GLU A 111 -5.56 8.19 18.55
C GLU A 111 -6.58 9.23 18.02
N ARG A 112 -7.29 8.94 16.92
CA ARG A 112 -8.37 9.78 16.36
C ARG A 112 -9.79 9.33 16.75
N GLY A 113 -9.92 8.34 17.62
CA GLY A 113 -11.21 7.80 18.05
C GLY A 113 -11.86 6.87 17.01
N SER A 114 -11.10 6.35 16.05
CA SER A 114 -11.62 5.35 15.12
C SER A 114 -11.53 3.98 15.77
N ILE A 115 -12.70 3.40 16.10
CA ILE A 115 -12.82 2.12 16.83
C ILE A 115 -12.85 0.92 15.86
N GLU A 116 -13.10 1.16 14.56
CA GLU A 116 -13.39 0.09 13.58
C GLU A 116 -12.20 -0.32 12.69
N ALA A 117 -11.02 0.25 12.90
CA ALA A 117 -9.87 -0.01 12.03
C ALA A 117 -9.00 -1.14 12.56
N ASP A 118 -9.56 -2.34 12.67
CA ASP A 118 -8.73 -3.51 12.90
C ASP A 118 -7.88 -3.77 11.67
N VAL A 119 -8.45 -3.97 10.48
CA VAL A 119 -7.62 -4.32 9.32
C VAL A 119 -7.24 -3.11 8.47
N VAL A 120 -5.98 -3.06 8.03
CA VAL A 120 -5.52 -2.10 7.02
C VAL A 120 -5.94 -2.58 5.62
N TRP A 121 -6.90 -1.88 5.06
CA TRP A 121 -7.58 -2.25 3.83
C TRP A 121 -6.96 -1.60 2.60
N VAL A 122 -6.63 -2.36 1.55
CA VAL A 122 -6.16 -1.79 0.28
C VAL A 122 -7.31 -1.35 -0.62
N ASN A 123 -7.06 -0.45 -1.57
CA ASN A 123 -8.08 -0.08 -2.55
C ASN A 123 -8.28 -1.26 -3.52
N PRO A 124 -9.49 -1.85 -3.61
CA PRO A 124 -9.70 -2.98 -4.49
C PRO A 124 -9.37 -2.72 -5.96
N GLU A 125 -9.52 -1.48 -6.45
CA GLU A 125 -9.28 -1.15 -7.85
C GLU A 125 -7.80 -0.93 -8.20
N LEU A 126 -6.94 -0.74 -7.18
CA LEU A 126 -5.51 -0.50 -7.36
C LEU A 126 -4.65 -1.71 -6.95
N ALA A 127 -5.23 -2.63 -6.18
CA ALA A 127 -4.50 -3.76 -5.63
C ALA A 127 -4.32 -4.89 -6.67
N PRO A 128 -3.16 -5.57 -6.68
CA PRO A 128 -2.96 -6.78 -7.46
C PRO A 128 -3.97 -7.87 -7.10
N GLN A 129 -4.26 -8.74 -8.08
CA GLN A 129 -5.22 -9.84 -7.90
C GLN A 129 -4.88 -10.74 -6.72
N ASP A 130 -3.62 -11.09 -6.53
CA ASP A 130 -3.20 -11.94 -5.41
C ASP A 130 -3.54 -11.32 -4.05
N LEU A 131 -3.33 -10.00 -3.90
CA LEU A 131 -3.64 -9.27 -2.68
C LEU A 131 -5.15 -9.16 -2.45
N LEU A 132 -5.94 -9.01 -3.53
CA LEU A 132 -7.40 -9.05 -3.44
C LEU A 132 -7.91 -10.40 -2.95
N PHE A 133 -7.35 -11.49 -3.48
CA PHE A 133 -7.72 -12.82 -3.03
C PHE A 133 -7.34 -13.05 -1.56
N GLU A 134 -6.16 -12.63 -1.11
CA GLU A 134 -5.79 -12.70 0.32
C GLU A 134 -6.80 -11.97 1.21
N GLN A 135 -7.21 -10.75 0.84
CA GLN A 135 -8.20 -10.00 1.62
C GLN A 135 -9.57 -10.68 1.62
N ALA A 136 -9.98 -11.23 0.49
CA ALA A 136 -11.26 -11.92 0.37
C ALA A 136 -11.30 -13.21 1.19
N GLU A 137 -10.23 -14.00 1.15
CA GLU A 137 -10.09 -15.23 1.95
C GLU A 137 -10.02 -14.93 3.45
N MET A 138 -9.33 -13.85 3.83
CA MET A 138 -9.31 -13.40 5.21
C MET A 138 -10.74 -13.08 5.69
N ILE A 139 -11.55 -12.35 4.91
CA ILE A 139 -12.96 -12.08 5.25
C ILE A 139 -13.79 -13.37 5.29
N GLU A 140 -13.57 -14.31 4.38
CA GLU A 140 -14.30 -15.59 4.37
C GLU A 140 -13.98 -16.47 5.57
N SER A 141 -12.76 -16.40 6.10
CA SER A 141 -12.30 -17.14 7.28
C SER A 141 -12.77 -16.57 8.62
N MET A 142 -13.30 -15.34 8.64
CA MET A 142 -13.81 -14.70 9.86
C MET A 142 -15.08 -15.40 10.39
N PRO A 143 -15.34 -15.36 11.71
CA PRO A 143 -16.61 -15.79 12.29
C PRO A 143 -17.80 -15.07 11.65
N ALA A 144 -18.97 -15.73 11.58
CA ALA A 144 -20.14 -15.23 10.85
C ALA A 144 -20.55 -13.79 11.25
N GLU A 145 -20.46 -13.46 12.54
CA GLU A 145 -20.82 -12.13 13.05
C GLU A 145 -19.87 -11.02 12.61
N GLU A 146 -18.58 -11.34 12.48
CA GLU A 146 -17.57 -10.40 12.04
C GLU A 146 -17.54 -10.29 10.51
N LYS A 147 -17.69 -11.43 9.82
CA LYS A 147 -17.83 -11.51 8.36
C LYS A 147 -18.98 -10.64 7.85
N LYS A 148 -20.12 -10.59 8.57
CA LYS A 148 -21.27 -9.75 8.21
C LYS A 148 -20.93 -8.26 8.13
N LYS A 149 -20.00 -7.77 8.95
CA LYS A 149 -19.53 -6.37 8.90
C LYS A 149 -18.80 -6.06 7.59
N TYR A 150 -18.16 -7.07 6.98
CA TYR A 150 -17.32 -6.91 5.79
C TYR A 150 -17.96 -7.45 4.51
N GLU A 151 -19.25 -7.83 4.55
CA GLU A 151 -19.96 -8.41 3.40
C GLU A 151 -19.95 -7.50 2.16
N ALA A 152 -20.23 -6.20 2.35
CA ALA A 152 -20.19 -5.21 1.27
C ALA A 152 -18.81 -5.12 0.62
N ARG A 153 -17.75 -5.25 1.44
CA ARG A 153 -16.37 -5.20 0.98
C ARG A 153 -15.97 -6.48 0.24
N LEU A 154 -16.36 -7.65 0.74
CA LEU A 154 -16.18 -8.92 0.04
C LEU A 154 -16.83 -8.89 -1.34
N GLN A 155 -18.06 -8.38 -1.43
CA GLN A 155 -18.78 -8.22 -2.69
C GLN A 155 -18.09 -7.24 -3.65
N ALA A 156 -17.49 -6.17 -3.14
CA ALA A 156 -16.69 -5.26 -3.94
C ALA A 156 -15.44 -5.94 -4.50
N ILE A 157 -14.71 -6.72 -3.68
CA ILE A 157 -13.53 -7.47 -4.12
C ILE A 157 -13.92 -8.49 -5.20
N ILE A 158 -14.97 -9.28 -4.98
CA ILE A 158 -15.50 -10.25 -5.97
C ILE A 158 -15.83 -9.54 -7.29
N ALA A 159 -16.49 -8.38 -7.25
CA ALA A 159 -16.84 -7.64 -8.46
C ALA A 159 -15.60 -7.16 -9.23
N VAL A 160 -14.55 -6.73 -8.53
CA VAL A 160 -13.29 -6.32 -9.17
C VAL A 160 -12.53 -7.52 -9.75
N LEU A 161 -12.47 -8.65 -9.04
CA LEU A 161 -11.87 -9.88 -9.55
C LEU A 161 -12.57 -10.34 -10.83
N ILE A 162 -13.90 -10.36 -10.86
CA ILE A 162 -14.67 -10.70 -12.08
C ILE A 162 -14.36 -9.72 -13.21
N ARG A 163 -14.33 -8.41 -12.91
CA ARG A 163 -14.04 -7.35 -13.89
C ARG A 163 -12.68 -7.55 -14.55
N THR A 164 -11.67 -7.87 -13.77
CA THR A 164 -10.28 -7.97 -14.23
C THR A 164 -9.95 -9.32 -14.86
N MET A 165 -10.64 -10.39 -14.47
CA MET A 165 -10.31 -11.75 -14.92
C MET A 165 -11.23 -12.29 -16.00
N ILE A 166 -12.52 -11.91 -15.99
CA ILE A 166 -13.57 -12.57 -16.77
C ILE A 166 -14.24 -11.58 -17.73
N SER A 167 -14.86 -10.51 -17.22
CA SER A 167 -15.60 -9.55 -18.06
C SER A 167 -15.84 -8.23 -17.34
N ASP A 168 -15.64 -7.13 -18.05
CA ASP A 168 -15.90 -5.75 -17.60
C ASP A 168 -17.36 -5.30 -17.78
N GLN A 169 -18.21 -6.12 -18.42
CA GLN A 169 -19.60 -5.77 -18.67
C GLN A 169 -20.40 -5.72 -17.35
N LEU A 170 -20.91 -4.53 -17.01
CA LEU A 170 -21.68 -4.32 -15.77
C LEU A 170 -22.89 -5.25 -15.63
N ARG A 171 -23.55 -5.60 -16.73
CA ARG A 171 -24.69 -6.55 -16.71
C ARG A 171 -24.25 -7.93 -16.26
N TYR A 172 -23.11 -8.41 -16.77
CA TYR A 172 -22.52 -9.68 -16.42
C TYR A 172 -22.07 -9.69 -14.94
N ILE A 173 -21.29 -8.68 -14.52
CA ILE A 173 -20.76 -8.58 -13.15
C ILE A 173 -21.88 -8.63 -12.09
N ARG A 174 -23.01 -7.93 -12.34
CA ARG A 174 -24.16 -7.91 -11.41
C ARG A 174 -24.76 -9.30 -11.16
N ILE A 175 -24.72 -10.17 -12.16
CA ILE A 175 -25.20 -11.55 -12.06
C ILE A 175 -24.10 -12.42 -11.45
N ALA A 176 -22.91 -12.39 -12.07
CA ALA A 176 -21.77 -13.24 -11.72
C ALA A 176 -21.37 -13.16 -10.24
N ARG A 177 -21.38 -11.96 -9.63
CA ARG A 177 -21.02 -11.78 -8.20
C ARG A 177 -21.95 -12.50 -7.21
N LYS A 178 -23.15 -12.90 -7.65
CA LYS A 178 -24.11 -13.66 -6.83
C LYS A 178 -23.85 -15.17 -6.84
N TRP A 179 -23.07 -15.64 -7.81
CA TRP A 179 -22.85 -17.07 -8.06
C TRP A 179 -21.42 -17.50 -7.75
N PHE A 180 -20.43 -16.66 -8.07
CA PHE A 180 -19.03 -16.99 -7.82
C PHE A 180 -18.65 -16.76 -6.36
N THR A 181 -17.99 -17.76 -5.77
CA THR A 181 -17.23 -17.65 -4.53
C THR A 181 -15.80 -17.19 -4.79
N VAL A 182 -15.08 -16.77 -3.73
CA VAL A 182 -13.65 -16.44 -3.84
C VAL A 182 -12.84 -17.65 -4.29
N GLY A 183 -13.19 -18.84 -3.79
CA GLY A 183 -12.59 -20.11 -4.19
C GLY A 183 -12.73 -20.40 -5.68
N ASP A 184 -13.93 -20.21 -6.25
CA ASP A 184 -14.18 -20.40 -7.69
C ASP A 184 -13.32 -19.44 -8.53
N LEU A 185 -13.29 -18.16 -8.14
CA LEU A 185 -12.48 -17.15 -8.84
C LEU A 185 -10.99 -17.49 -8.75
N ARG A 186 -10.51 -17.97 -7.60
CA ARG A 186 -9.12 -18.37 -7.44
C ARG A 186 -8.76 -19.57 -8.30
N GLU A 187 -9.68 -20.53 -8.44
CA GLU A 187 -9.49 -21.66 -9.35
C GLU A 187 -9.44 -21.20 -10.82
N ILE A 188 -10.32 -20.29 -11.23
CA ILE A 188 -10.29 -19.68 -12.57
C ILE A 188 -8.96 -18.98 -12.83
N SER A 189 -8.47 -18.18 -11.86
CA SER A 189 -7.19 -17.49 -11.97
C SER A 189 -6.03 -18.47 -12.20
N ARG A 190 -5.96 -19.55 -11.42
CA ARG A 190 -4.89 -20.56 -11.50
C ARG A 190 -4.87 -21.33 -12.82
N ARG A 191 -6.03 -21.48 -13.48
CA ARG A 191 -6.18 -22.24 -14.72
C ARG A 191 -6.17 -21.36 -15.98
N LYS A 192 -6.15 -20.02 -15.83
CA LYS A 192 -6.10 -19.10 -16.96
C LYS A 192 -4.74 -19.21 -17.66
N ILE A 193 -4.76 -19.43 -18.97
CA ILE A 193 -3.56 -19.45 -19.82
C ILE A 193 -3.56 -18.16 -20.64
N GLY A 194 -2.47 -17.38 -20.53
CA GLY A 194 -2.40 -16.03 -21.08
C GLY A 194 -3.03 -15.02 -20.13
N GLY A 195 -2.23 -14.05 -19.68
CA GLY A 195 -2.65 -12.95 -18.80
C GLY A 195 -3.85 -12.19 -19.35
#